data_AF-A0A7V1M2A9-F1
#
_entry.id   AF-A0A7V1M2A9-F1
#
_cell.length_a   1.000
_cell.length_b   1.000
_cell.length_c   1.000
_cell.angle_alpha   90.00
_cell.angle_beta   90.00
_cell.angle_gamma   90.00
#
_symmetry.space_group_name_H-M   'P 1'
#
loop_
_entity.id
_entity.type
_entity.pdbx_description
1 polymer ?
#
loop_
_entity_poly.entity_id
_entity_poly.type
_entity_poly.pdbx_seq_one_letter_code
_entity_poly.pdbx_strand_id
1 'polypeptide(L)'
;MNTFQTASCATLALGVSAGTASAQTWPQVDGPMEHVMISFDGTAVTSHADFASPPEMKNYGESYTPPADVLDGKFYSSQFGFLADGFISLDAGTAIWIEMTSATPGLEVYEGGMRMMRDMHTYAPIFGTDGSDTTWKWNGMMHHPWFAATNPGNYSADFNIYIGDEITGAALSGYVPSTVTLEWVTVPAPTSASILGLGGLVGMRRRRH
;
A
#
# COMPACT_ATOMS: atom_id res chain seq x y z
N MET A 1 52.89 65.30 1.52
CA MET A 1 53.36 64.50 2.67
C MET A 1 52.15 63.99 3.43
N ASN A 2 52.25 62.77 3.96
CA ASN A 2 51.28 61.98 4.74
C ASN A 2 50.38 61.02 3.96
N THR A 3 51.03 59.90 3.63
CA THR A 3 50.54 58.52 3.54
C THR A 3 49.59 58.16 4.69
N PHE A 4 48.47 57.49 4.40
CA PHE A 4 47.90 56.47 5.28
C PHE A 4 47.31 55.33 4.45
N GLN A 5 47.69 54.13 4.90
CA GLN A 5 47.44 52.79 4.34
C GLN A 5 46.31 52.12 5.14
N THR A 6 45.89 50.93 4.71
CA THR A 6 45.04 49.92 5.41
C THR A 6 43.51 50.13 5.37
N ALA A 7 42.66 49.11 5.21
CA ALA A 7 42.83 47.67 5.03
C ALA A 7 41.63 47.10 4.27
N SER A 8 41.90 46.11 3.41
CA SER A 8 40.90 45.21 2.84
C SER A 8 40.33 44.30 3.94
N CYS A 9 39.00 44.18 4.02
CA CYS A 9 38.34 43.10 4.72
C CYS A 9 37.38 42.44 3.73
N ALA A 10 37.87 41.40 3.04
CA ALA A 10 37.04 40.56 2.19
C ALA A 10 36.38 39.49 3.07
N THR A 11 35.09 39.65 3.33
CA THR A 11 34.30 38.66 4.06
C THR A 11 33.91 37.54 3.09
N LEU A 12 34.65 36.42 3.10
CA LEU A 12 34.18 35.18 2.51
C LEU A 12 33.10 34.57 3.42
N ALA A 13 31.83 34.71 3.03
CA ALA A 13 30.74 33.93 3.61
C ALA A 13 30.71 32.55 2.93
N LEU A 14 31.37 31.56 3.53
CA LEU A 14 31.15 30.15 3.21
C LEU A 14 29.88 29.68 3.92
N GLY A 15 28.73 29.81 3.24
CA GLY A 15 27.49 29.18 3.67
C GLY A 15 27.56 27.68 3.41
N VAL A 16 27.88 26.89 4.43
CA VAL A 16 27.75 25.43 4.37
C VAL A 16 26.26 25.10 4.48
N SER A 17 25.62 24.89 3.33
CA SER A 17 24.31 24.25 3.27
C SER A 17 24.46 22.76 3.58
N ALA A 18 24.44 22.40 4.86
CA ALA A 18 24.26 21.01 5.27
C ALA A 18 22.80 20.65 5.02
N GLY A 19 22.50 20.10 3.85
CA GLY A 19 21.21 19.47 3.59
C GLY A 19 21.06 18.29 4.53
N THR A 20 20.19 18.39 5.53
CA THR A 20 19.75 17.23 6.29
C THR A 20 18.95 16.36 5.33
N ALA A 21 19.53 15.26 4.86
CA ALA A 21 18.75 14.19 4.26
C ALA A 21 17.83 13.64 5.35
N SER A 22 16.57 14.09 5.39
CA SER A 22 15.56 13.44 6.22
C SER A 22 15.45 12.00 5.76
N ALA A 23 15.63 11.05 6.68
CA ALA A 23 15.41 9.64 6.37
C ALA A 23 13.98 9.46 5.87
N GLN A 24 13.82 8.72 4.77
CA GLN A 24 12.51 8.43 4.21
C GLN A 24 11.67 7.65 5.22
N THR A 25 10.49 8.19 5.55
CA THR A 25 9.46 7.44 6.24
C THR A 25 8.81 6.51 5.22
N TRP A 26 8.81 5.22 5.49
CA TRP A 26 8.17 4.22 4.63
C TRP A 26 6.81 3.81 5.20
N PRO A 27 5.80 3.53 4.37
CA PRO A 27 4.48 3.07 4.81
C PRO A 27 4.59 1.88 5.76
N GLN A 28 3.79 1.91 6.83
CA GLN A 28 3.80 0.89 7.86
C GLN A 28 3.29 -0.46 7.33
N VAL A 29 3.90 -1.55 7.79
CA VAL A 29 3.43 -2.91 7.52
C VAL A 29 2.99 -3.50 8.85
N ASP A 30 1.67 -3.66 9.04
CA ASP A 30 1.08 -4.19 10.27
C ASP A 30 0.19 -5.40 9.99
N GLY A 31 0.01 -6.26 10.99
CA GLY A 31 -0.79 -7.48 10.90
C GLY A 31 -0.13 -8.62 10.10
N PRO A 32 -0.65 -9.85 10.26
CA PRO A 32 -0.16 -11.03 9.55
C PRO A 32 -0.29 -10.87 8.03
N MET A 33 0.58 -11.55 7.28
CA MET A 33 0.43 -11.69 5.83
C MET A 33 -0.67 -12.72 5.56
N GLU A 34 -1.64 -12.32 4.75
CA GLU A 34 -2.69 -13.18 4.23
C GLU A 34 -2.35 -13.46 2.77
N HIS A 35 -2.34 -14.72 2.35
CA HIS A 35 -1.94 -15.06 0.98
C HIS A 35 -3.10 -15.57 0.16
N VAL A 36 -3.23 -15.02 -1.04
CA VAL A 36 -3.98 -15.66 -2.13
C VAL A 36 -3.04 -16.68 -2.76
N MET A 37 -3.27 -17.94 -2.42
CA MET A 37 -2.51 -19.07 -2.90
C MET A 37 -2.99 -19.41 -4.31
N ILE A 38 -2.12 -19.31 -5.30
CA ILE A 38 -2.41 -19.58 -6.71
C ILE A 38 -1.68 -20.86 -7.13
N SER A 39 -2.41 -21.84 -7.65
CA SER A 39 -1.81 -23.01 -8.31
C SER A 39 -2.37 -23.19 -9.73
N PHE A 40 -1.69 -24.04 -10.50
CA PHE A 40 -2.08 -24.39 -11.86
C PHE A 40 -1.73 -25.85 -12.14
N ASP A 41 -2.70 -26.63 -12.64
CA ASP A 41 -2.54 -28.07 -12.89
C ASP A 41 -2.24 -28.43 -14.35
N GLY A 42 -2.02 -27.43 -15.21
CA GLY A 42 -1.88 -27.59 -16.66
C GLY A 42 -3.16 -27.22 -17.43
N THR A 43 -4.31 -27.15 -16.77
CA THR A 43 -5.60 -26.80 -17.40
C THR A 43 -6.43 -25.81 -16.59
N ALA A 44 -6.38 -25.88 -15.27
CA ALA A 44 -7.15 -25.02 -14.39
C ALA A 44 -6.24 -24.22 -13.47
N VAL A 45 -6.52 -22.93 -13.35
CA VAL A 45 -6.03 -22.12 -12.24
C VAL A 45 -6.89 -22.44 -11.03
N THR A 46 -6.28 -22.56 -9.86
CA THR A 46 -7.03 -22.51 -8.59
C THR A 46 -6.47 -21.40 -7.73
N SER A 47 -7.36 -20.71 -7.02
CA SER A 47 -7.00 -19.68 -6.07
C SER A 47 -7.83 -19.81 -4.80
N HIS A 48 -7.19 -19.60 -3.66
CA HIS A 48 -7.87 -19.50 -2.37
C HIS A 48 -7.16 -18.49 -1.49
N ALA A 49 -7.95 -17.78 -0.67
CA ALA A 49 -7.45 -16.87 0.35
C ALA A 49 -8.08 -17.31 1.67
N ASP A 50 -7.28 -17.89 2.55
CA ASP A 50 -7.74 -18.32 3.87
C ASP A 50 -7.35 -17.27 4.90
N PHE A 51 -8.32 -16.46 5.33
CA PHE A 51 -8.15 -15.46 6.38
C PHE A 51 -9.28 -15.58 7.40
N ALA A 52 -8.95 -15.48 8.70
CA ALA A 52 -9.94 -15.67 9.76
C ALA A 52 -10.92 -14.48 9.91
N SER A 53 -10.48 -13.29 9.52
CA SER A 53 -11.24 -12.05 9.55
C SER A 53 -10.67 -11.05 8.54
N PRO A 54 -11.49 -10.16 7.95
CA PRO A 54 -11.01 -9.12 7.04
C PRO A 54 -9.84 -8.32 7.65
N PRO A 55 -8.70 -8.20 6.96
CA PRO A 55 -7.59 -7.35 7.38
C PRO A 55 -7.99 -5.89 7.65
N GLU A 56 -7.30 -5.28 8.60
CA GLU A 56 -7.51 -3.87 8.95
C GLU A 56 -6.75 -2.95 7.98
N MET A 57 -7.43 -1.94 7.47
CA MET A 57 -6.80 -0.79 6.80
C MET A 57 -6.69 0.35 7.80
N LYS A 58 -5.47 0.85 8.03
CA LYS A 58 -5.19 1.88 9.04
C LYS A 58 -4.70 3.14 8.39
N ASN A 59 -5.13 4.28 8.94
CA ASN A 59 -4.54 5.57 8.64
C ASN A 59 -3.55 5.90 9.76
N TYR A 60 -2.27 5.94 9.40
CA TYR A 60 -1.18 6.14 10.37
C TYR A 60 -0.91 7.62 10.67
N GLY A 61 -1.55 8.56 9.96
CA GLY A 61 -1.33 10.00 10.13
C GLY A 61 0.07 10.48 9.73
N GLU A 62 0.86 9.62 9.09
CA GLU A 62 2.18 9.91 8.55
C GLU A 62 2.06 10.41 7.10
N SER A 63 3.08 11.17 6.67
CA SER A 63 3.30 11.52 5.26
C SER A 63 4.58 10.87 4.76
N TYR A 64 4.58 10.47 3.49
CA TYR A 64 5.70 9.79 2.86
C TYR A 64 6.32 10.65 1.76
N THR A 65 7.54 10.30 1.36
CA THR A 65 8.15 10.86 0.15
C THR A 65 7.77 10.02 -1.07
N PRO A 66 7.77 10.60 -2.29
CA PRO A 66 7.54 9.85 -3.50
C PRO A 66 8.42 8.61 -3.62
N PRO A 67 7.91 7.49 -4.16
CA PRO A 67 6.55 7.35 -4.74
C PRO A 67 5.46 6.94 -3.72
N ALA A 68 5.79 6.79 -2.44
CA ALA A 68 4.85 6.27 -1.43
C ALA A 68 3.83 7.31 -0.94
N ASP A 69 3.96 8.57 -1.34
CA ASP A 69 3.07 9.68 -1.00
C ASP A 69 1.64 9.48 -1.53
N VAL A 70 1.43 8.54 -2.46
CA VAL A 70 0.09 8.11 -2.88
C VAL A 70 -0.75 7.54 -1.74
N LEU A 71 -0.13 7.14 -0.62
CA LEU A 71 -0.81 6.62 0.57
C LEU A 71 -1.09 7.69 1.64
N ASP A 72 -0.67 8.93 1.42
CA ASP A 72 -0.85 10.02 2.38
C ASP A 72 -2.34 10.26 2.68
N GLY A 73 -2.67 10.31 3.98
CA GLY A 73 -4.04 10.56 4.44
C GLY A 73 -5.04 9.43 4.20
N LYS A 74 -4.61 8.28 3.67
CA LYS A 74 -5.47 7.12 3.38
C LYS A 74 -5.40 6.08 4.48
N PHE A 75 -6.46 5.28 4.59
CA PHE A 75 -6.41 3.97 5.22
C PHE A 75 -5.76 3.01 4.25
N TYR A 76 -4.76 2.24 4.67
CA TYR A 76 -4.13 1.26 3.78
C TYR A 76 -3.75 -0.04 4.48
N SER A 77 -3.59 -1.09 3.68
CA SER A 77 -3.07 -2.38 4.08
C SER A 77 -2.29 -3.04 2.94
N SER A 78 -1.23 -3.75 3.28
CA SER A 78 -0.48 -4.65 2.39
C SER A 78 -0.52 -6.10 2.88
N GLN A 79 -1.52 -6.44 3.70
CA GLN A 79 -1.60 -7.78 4.29
C GLN A 79 -1.86 -8.87 3.25
N PHE A 80 -2.75 -8.62 2.28
CA PHE A 80 -2.97 -9.57 1.18
C PHE A 80 -1.80 -9.57 0.20
N GLY A 81 -1.37 -10.76 -0.19
CA GLY A 81 -0.42 -10.95 -1.27
C GLY A 81 -0.72 -12.17 -2.12
N PHE A 82 -0.38 -12.10 -3.40
CA PHE A 82 -0.47 -13.22 -4.34
C PHE A 82 0.80 -14.05 -4.25
N LEU A 83 0.64 -15.37 -4.11
CA LEU A 83 1.74 -16.30 -3.91
C LEU A 83 1.51 -17.60 -4.68
N ALA A 84 2.58 -18.14 -5.27
CA ALA A 84 2.53 -19.45 -5.89
C ALA A 84 2.39 -20.55 -4.84
N ASP A 85 1.38 -21.39 -5.00
CA ASP A 85 1.15 -22.59 -4.23
C ASP A 85 1.85 -23.78 -4.89
N GLY A 86 3.17 -23.80 -4.74
CA GLY A 86 4.04 -24.79 -5.36
C GLY A 86 4.64 -24.33 -6.69
N PHE A 87 5.04 -25.30 -7.51
CA PHE A 87 5.69 -25.03 -8.79
C PHE A 87 4.66 -24.84 -9.89
N ILE A 88 4.72 -23.69 -10.57
CA ILE A 88 3.87 -23.38 -11.72
C ILE A 88 4.72 -23.44 -12.98
N SER A 89 4.32 -24.29 -13.92
CA SER A 89 4.89 -24.34 -15.27
C SER A 89 3.83 -23.89 -16.27
N LEU A 90 4.17 -22.90 -17.08
CA LEU A 90 3.29 -22.37 -18.12
C LEU A 90 3.84 -22.69 -19.50
N ASP A 91 2.96 -22.83 -20.48
CA ASP A 91 3.35 -22.97 -21.88
C ASP A 91 3.97 -21.66 -22.39
N ALA A 92 4.87 -21.77 -23.36
CA ALA A 92 5.51 -20.59 -23.96
C ALA A 92 4.46 -19.65 -24.57
N GLY A 93 4.61 -18.34 -24.32
CA GLY A 93 3.67 -17.32 -24.78
C GLY A 93 2.41 -17.22 -23.91
N THR A 94 2.38 -17.85 -22.73
CA THR A 94 1.29 -17.71 -21.76
C THR A 94 1.78 -17.09 -20.45
N ALA A 95 0.88 -16.40 -19.74
CA ALA A 95 1.14 -15.84 -18.43
C ALA A 95 -0.09 -15.95 -17.52
N ILE A 96 0.11 -15.90 -16.20
CA ILE A 96 -0.99 -15.73 -15.26
C ILE A 96 -1.31 -14.23 -15.16
N TRP A 97 -2.57 -13.91 -15.38
CA TRP A 97 -3.12 -12.58 -15.24
C TRP A 97 -4.08 -12.56 -14.06
N ILE A 98 -4.06 -11.45 -13.35
CA ILE A 98 -4.98 -11.15 -12.26
C ILE A 98 -5.82 -9.97 -12.73
N GLU A 99 -7.13 -10.11 -12.72
CA GLU A 99 -8.07 -9.06 -13.09
C GLU A 99 -8.97 -8.73 -11.91
N MET A 100 -9.04 -7.46 -11.54
CA MET A 100 -10.07 -7.02 -10.59
C MET A 100 -11.36 -6.75 -11.36
N THR A 101 -12.35 -7.61 -11.18
CA THR A 101 -13.61 -7.58 -11.93
C THR A 101 -14.66 -6.71 -11.23
N SER A 102 -14.54 -6.53 -9.92
CA SER A 102 -15.41 -5.68 -9.12
C SER A 102 -14.65 -5.16 -7.90
N ALA A 103 -15.01 -3.96 -7.43
CA ALA A 103 -14.51 -3.42 -6.18
C ALA A 103 -15.52 -2.45 -5.56
N THR A 104 -15.50 -2.37 -4.23
CA THR A 104 -16.21 -1.33 -3.49
C THR A 104 -15.71 0.06 -3.94
N PRO A 105 -16.60 1.02 -4.27
CA PRO A 105 -16.18 2.33 -4.74
C PRO A 105 -15.23 3.05 -3.78
N GLY A 106 -14.13 3.59 -4.32
CA GLY A 106 -13.10 4.28 -3.55
C GLY A 106 -12.02 3.37 -2.96
N LEU A 107 -12.05 2.06 -3.25
CA LEU A 107 -10.87 1.21 -3.09
C LEU A 107 -9.88 1.51 -4.21
N GLU A 108 -8.64 1.78 -3.82
CA GLU A 108 -7.50 2.03 -4.70
C GLU A 108 -6.46 0.93 -4.45
N VAL A 109 -5.73 0.57 -5.49
CA VAL A 109 -4.68 -0.45 -5.41
C VAL A 109 -3.42 0.04 -6.10
N TYR A 110 -2.31 -0.07 -5.38
CA TYR A 110 -0.99 0.31 -5.86
C TYR A 110 -0.05 -0.89 -5.84
N GLU A 111 0.84 -0.92 -6.83
CA GLU A 111 1.87 -1.93 -6.96
C GLU A 111 2.76 -1.95 -5.72
N GLY A 112 3.05 -3.17 -5.25
CA GLY A 112 3.94 -3.40 -4.12
C GLY A 112 5.06 -4.36 -4.50
N GLY A 113 5.20 -5.46 -3.77
CA GLY A 113 6.29 -6.40 -4.01
C GLY A 113 6.40 -7.41 -2.89
N MET A 114 7.60 -7.88 -2.63
CA MET A 114 7.85 -8.60 -1.38
C MET A 114 7.62 -7.62 -0.23
N ARG A 115 6.60 -7.86 0.59
CA ARG A 115 6.04 -6.91 1.56
C ARG A 115 7.06 -6.08 2.37
N MET A 116 8.18 -6.69 2.77
CA MET A 116 9.20 -6.05 3.59
C MET A 116 10.21 -5.18 2.81
N MET A 117 10.23 -5.27 1.48
CA MET A 117 11.16 -4.59 0.57
C MET A 117 10.54 -3.28 0.03
N ARG A 118 10.05 -2.44 0.94
CA ARG A 118 9.24 -1.24 0.63
C ARG A 118 9.95 -0.21 -0.25
N ASP A 119 11.28 -0.23 -0.22
CA ASP A 119 12.17 0.60 -1.04
C ASP A 119 12.23 0.18 -2.50
N MET A 120 11.84 -1.07 -2.80
CA MET A 120 11.79 -1.63 -4.14
C MET A 120 10.38 -1.57 -4.75
N HIS A 121 9.37 -1.15 -3.99
CA HIS A 121 7.99 -1.01 -4.47
C HIS A 121 7.87 0.23 -5.37
N THR A 122 7.11 0.12 -6.46
CA THR A 122 6.92 1.25 -7.37
C THR A 122 5.76 2.15 -6.97
N TYR A 123 4.77 1.61 -6.23
CA TYR A 123 3.51 2.29 -5.89
C TYR A 123 2.75 2.78 -7.13
N ALA A 124 3.04 2.22 -8.31
CA ALA A 124 2.31 2.52 -9.52
C ALA A 124 0.86 2.06 -9.37
N PRO A 125 -0.13 2.82 -9.86
CA PRO A 125 -1.52 2.41 -9.77
C PRO A 125 -1.77 1.14 -10.60
N ILE A 126 -2.55 0.22 -10.04
CA ILE A 126 -2.98 -1.02 -10.71
C ILE A 126 -4.48 -1.26 -10.48
N PHE A 127 -5.05 -2.21 -11.22
CA PHE A 127 -6.44 -2.65 -11.08
C PHE A 127 -7.46 -1.50 -11.24
N GLY A 128 -7.34 -0.69 -12.28
CA GLY A 128 -8.29 0.42 -12.53
C GLY A 128 -8.05 1.68 -11.70
N THR A 129 -7.13 1.65 -10.75
CA THR A 129 -6.71 2.83 -9.99
C THR A 129 -6.08 3.84 -10.94
N ASP A 130 -6.44 5.12 -10.83
CA ASP A 130 -5.88 6.22 -11.62
C ASP A 130 -5.77 5.95 -13.14
N GLY A 131 -6.76 5.25 -13.70
CA GLY A 131 -6.82 4.92 -15.14
C GLY A 131 -5.88 3.80 -15.59
N SER A 132 -5.25 3.07 -14.66
CA SER A 132 -4.53 1.82 -14.95
C SER A 132 -5.48 0.73 -15.49
N ASP A 133 -4.92 -0.29 -16.11
CA ASP A 133 -5.70 -1.45 -16.54
C ASP A 133 -6.29 -2.19 -15.33
N THR A 134 -7.47 -2.79 -15.52
CA THR A 134 -8.08 -3.69 -14.52
C THR A 134 -7.36 -5.04 -14.42
N THR A 135 -6.44 -5.30 -15.35
CA THR A 135 -5.65 -6.53 -15.45
C THR A 135 -4.19 -6.26 -15.12
N TRP A 136 -3.54 -7.22 -14.47
CA TRP A 136 -2.13 -7.14 -14.09
C TRP A 136 -1.45 -8.48 -14.37
N LYS A 137 -0.35 -8.44 -15.11
CA LYS A 137 0.48 -9.62 -15.39
C LYS A 137 1.28 -9.98 -14.15
N TRP A 138 0.96 -11.10 -13.53
CA TRP A 138 1.70 -11.57 -12.39
C TRP A 138 3.03 -12.18 -12.82
N ASN A 139 4.11 -11.81 -12.13
CA ASN A 139 5.46 -12.30 -12.43
C ASN A 139 5.78 -13.64 -11.74
N GLY A 140 4.82 -14.26 -11.05
CA GLY A 140 4.98 -15.53 -10.32
C GLY A 140 5.70 -15.40 -8.97
N MET A 141 6.19 -14.21 -8.61
CA MET A 141 6.83 -13.94 -7.32
C MET A 141 5.79 -13.50 -6.27
N MET A 142 6.12 -13.69 -4.99
CA MET A 142 5.33 -13.12 -3.89
C MET A 142 5.14 -11.62 -4.09
N HIS A 143 3.88 -11.18 -4.17
CA HIS A 143 3.55 -9.79 -4.42
C HIS A 143 2.40 -9.33 -3.52
N HIS A 144 2.67 -8.35 -2.66
CA HIS A 144 1.71 -7.70 -1.78
C HIS A 144 1.38 -6.30 -2.30
N PRO A 145 0.25 -6.11 -3.01
CA PRO A 145 -0.22 -4.78 -3.37
C PRO A 145 -0.56 -3.95 -2.12
N TRP A 146 -0.59 -2.64 -2.29
CA TRP A 146 -1.15 -1.73 -1.31
C TRP A 146 -2.61 -1.45 -1.66
N PHE A 147 -3.52 -1.93 -0.82
CA PHE A 147 -4.92 -1.57 -0.87
C PHE A 147 -5.13 -0.31 -0.03
N ALA A 148 -5.78 0.70 -0.58
CA ALA A 148 -5.95 2.00 0.04
C ALA A 148 -7.37 2.54 -0.15
N ALA A 149 -7.83 3.33 0.82
CA ALA A 149 -9.12 4.00 0.76
C ALA A 149 -9.06 5.32 1.53
N THR A 150 -9.76 6.32 1.01
CA THR A 150 -9.82 7.65 1.67
C THR A 150 -10.86 7.67 2.80
N ASN A 151 -12.00 7.01 2.61
CA ASN A 151 -13.10 7.04 3.57
C ASN A 151 -13.08 5.81 4.48
N PRO A 152 -13.53 5.93 5.75
CA PRO A 152 -13.78 4.77 6.57
C PRO A 152 -14.93 3.92 6.01
N GLY A 153 -14.81 2.59 6.10
CA GLY A 153 -15.84 1.66 5.67
C GLY A 153 -15.35 0.21 5.62
N ASN A 154 -16.22 -0.64 5.12
CA ASN A 154 -15.87 -2.00 4.70
C ASN A 154 -15.63 -1.96 3.19
N TYR A 155 -14.61 -2.66 2.75
CA TYR A 155 -14.22 -2.74 1.35
C TYR A 155 -14.14 -4.20 0.92
N SER A 156 -14.51 -4.47 -0.31
CA SER A 156 -14.31 -5.76 -0.96
C SER A 156 -13.88 -5.58 -2.41
N ALA A 157 -13.20 -6.58 -2.95
CA ALA A 157 -12.86 -6.68 -4.36
C ALA A 157 -12.91 -8.13 -4.82
N ASP A 158 -13.46 -8.34 -6.02
CA ASP A 158 -13.48 -9.63 -6.68
C ASP A 158 -12.37 -9.69 -7.73
N PHE A 159 -11.62 -10.77 -7.69
CA PHE A 159 -10.53 -11.03 -8.63
C PHE A 159 -10.84 -12.28 -9.46
N ASN A 160 -10.56 -12.18 -10.75
CA ASN A 160 -10.51 -13.28 -11.70
C ASN A 160 -9.04 -13.56 -12.04
N ILE A 161 -8.59 -14.79 -11.88
CA ILE A 161 -7.20 -15.21 -12.10
C ILE A 161 -7.21 -16.26 -13.19
N TYR A 162 -6.48 -16.00 -14.28
CA TYR A 162 -6.59 -16.78 -15.50
C TYR A 162 -5.26 -16.89 -16.26
N ILE A 163 -5.20 -17.87 -17.16
CA ILE A 163 -4.12 -17.98 -18.14
C ILE A 163 -4.48 -17.13 -19.36
N GLY A 164 -3.60 -16.18 -19.69
CA GLY A 164 -3.76 -15.29 -20.82
C GLY A 164 -2.52 -15.30 -21.73
N ASP A 165 -2.68 -14.72 -22.91
CA ASP A 165 -1.57 -14.44 -23.81
C ASP A 165 -0.54 -13.54 -23.10
N GLU A 166 0.73 -13.91 -23.22
CA GLU A 166 1.81 -13.30 -22.45
C GLU A 166 2.00 -11.81 -22.72
N ILE A 167 1.64 -11.35 -23.91
CA ILE A 167 1.88 -9.99 -24.39
C ILE A 167 0.62 -9.13 -24.31
N THR A 168 -0.53 -9.68 -24.69
CA THR A 168 -1.79 -8.94 -24.83
C THR A 168 -2.71 -9.06 -23.61
N GLY A 169 -2.51 -10.07 -22.77
CA GLY A 169 -3.39 -10.37 -21.63
C GLY A 169 -4.76 -10.91 -22.00
N ALA A 170 -5.01 -11.18 -23.28
CA ALA A 170 -6.24 -11.83 -23.73
C ALA A 170 -6.34 -13.22 -23.12
N ALA A 171 -7.47 -13.52 -22.46
CA ALA A 171 -7.72 -14.84 -21.88
C ALA A 171 -7.67 -15.93 -22.96
N LEU A 172 -6.92 -17.00 -22.69
CA LEU A 172 -6.75 -18.11 -23.63
C LEU A 172 -7.84 -19.15 -23.43
N SER A 173 -8.39 -19.66 -24.54
CA SER A 173 -9.36 -20.75 -24.50
C SER A 173 -8.69 -22.06 -24.09
N GLY A 174 -9.45 -22.96 -23.45
CA GLY A 174 -8.95 -24.25 -22.99
C GLY A 174 -8.41 -24.23 -21.54
N TYR A 175 -8.23 -23.05 -20.95
CA TYR A 175 -7.92 -22.91 -19.54
C TYR A 175 -9.16 -22.53 -18.72
N VAL A 176 -9.22 -23.03 -17.49
CA VAL A 176 -10.27 -22.70 -16.54
C VAL A 176 -9.74 -21.65 -15.56
N PRO A 177 -10.38 -20.46 -15.45
CA PRO A 177 -9.98 -19.44 -14.50
C PRO A 177 -10.48 -19.76 -13.08
N SER A 178 -9.94 -19.05 -12.10
CA SER A 178 -10.40 -19.07 -10.70
C SER A 178 -10.80 -17.68 -10.24
N THR A 179 -11.70 -17.59 -9.27
CA THR A 179 -12.13 -16.32 -8.68
C THR A 179 -11.87 -16.29 -7.18
N VAL A 180 -11.50 -15.13 -6.65
CA VAL A 180 -11.35 -14.92 -5.20
C VAL A 180 -11.90 -13.55 -4.82
N THR A 181 -12.59 -13.49 -3.68
CA THR A 181 -13.05 -12.23 -3.09
C THR A 181 -12.17 -11.90 -1.89
N LEU A 182 -11.67 -10.67 -1.85
CA LEU A 182 -10.90 -10.13 -0.73
C LEU A 182 -11.71 -9.05 -0.04
N GLU A 183 -11.57 -8.97 1.28
CA GLU A 183 -12.33 -8.04 2.12
C GLU A 183 -11.43 -7.30 3.10
N TRP A 184 -11.76 -6.05 3.41
CA TRP A 184 -11.06 -5.21 4.36
C TRP A 184 -12.04 -4.42 5.22
N VAL A 185 -11.56 -3.99 6.38
CA VAL A 185 -12.25 -3.03 7.24
C VAL A 185 -11.31 -1.89 7.60
N THR A 186 -11.75 -0.64 7.47
CA THR A 186 -10.95 0.48 7.96
C THR A 186 -11.07 0.60 9.48
N VAL A 187 -9.95 0.85 10.16
CA VAL A 187 -9.94 1.17 11.59
C VAL A 187 -9.54 2.63 11.77
N PRO A 188 -10.43 3.50 12.29
CA PRO A 188 -10.09 4.88 12.61
C PRO A 188 -8.90 4.94 13.58
N ALA A 189 -7.99 5.89 13.36
CA ALA A 189 -6.97 6.20 14.36
C ALA A 189 -7.67 6.54 15.69
N PRO A 190 -7.15 6.08 16.85
CA PRO A 190 -7.70 6.46 18.14
C PRO A 190 -7.67 7.97 18.25
N THR A 191 -8.85 8.61 18.29
CA THR A 191 -8.94 10.05 18.44
C THR A 191 -8.39 10.41 19.81
N SER A 192 -7.31 11.21 19.85
CA SER A 192 -6.68 11.73 21.07
C SER A 192 -7.59 12.62 21.94
N ALA A 193 -8.89 12.69 21.64
CA ALA A 193 -9.88 13.52 22.32
C ALA A 193 -10.35 12.96 23.67
N SER A 194 -9.93 11.75 24.09
CA SER A 194 -10.37 11.15 25.36
C SER A 194 -9.59 11.60 26.60
N ILE A 195 -8.50 12.39 26.47
CA ILE A 195 -7.67 12.79 27.64
C ILE A 195 -8.14 14.10 28.31
N LEU A 196 -8.99 14.92 27.67
CA LEU A 196 -9.43 16.21 28.25
C LEU A 196 -10.70 16.14 29.12
N GLY A 197 -11.30 14.95 29.31
CA GLY A 197 -12.57 14.79 30.03
C GLY A 197 -12.50 14.59 31.54
N LEU A 198 -11.32 14.31 32.13
CA LEU A 198 -11.22 13.92 33.55
C LEU A 198 -10.65 15.00 34.49
N GLY A 199 -10.28 16.17 33.98
CA GLY A 199 -9.66 17.25 34.78
C GLY A 199 -10.63 18.25 35.43
N GLY A 200 -11.94 18.12 35.26
CA GLY A 200 -12.90 19.22 35.47
C GLY A 200 -13.82 19.17 36.71
N LEU A 201 -13.60 18.29 37.69
CA LEU A 201 -14.55 18.11 38.82
C LEU A 201 -13.92 18.10 40.22
N VAL A 202 -12.80 18.81 40.44
CA VAL A 202 -12.29 19.08 41.79
C VAL A 202 -12.22 20.58 42.02
N GLY A 203 -13.33 21.19 42.43
CA GLY A 203 -13.33 22.64 42.61
C GLY A 203 -14.58 23.32 43.17
N MET A 204 -15.48 22.63 43.88
CA MET A 204 -16.53 23.33 44.64
C MET A 204 -16.86 22.62 45.97
N ARG A 205 -15.96 22.75 46.95
CA ARG A 205 -16.34 22.54 48.36
C ARG A 205 -16.83 23.87 48.93
N ARG A 206 -18.16 24.08 48.90
CA ARG A 206 -18.82 25.18 49.61
C ARG A 206 -18.55 25.04 51.12
N ARG A 207 -17.93 26.05 51.72
CA ARG A 207 -17.96 26.27 53.18
C ARG A 207 -19.38 26.68 53.58
N ARG A 208 -19.96 26.01 54.57
CA ARG A 208 -21.06 26.53 55.39
C ARG A 208 -20.82 26.16 56.85
N HIS A 209 -21.03 27.17 57.68
CA HIS A 209 -20.96 27.28 59.14
C HIS A 209 -19.55 27.34 59.74
#